data_AF-A0A6A4AQS1-F1
#
_entry.id   AF-A0A6A4AQS1-F1
#
_cell.length_a   1.000
_cell.length_b   1.000
_cell.length_c   1.000
_cell.angle_alpha   90.00
_cell.angle_beta   90.00
_cell.angle_gamma   90.00
#
_symmetry.space_group_name_H-M   'P 1'
#
loop_
_entity.id
_entity.type
_entity.pdbx_description
1 polymer ?
#
loop_
_entity_poly.entity_id
_entity_poly.type
_entity_poly.pdbx_seq_one_letter_code
_entity_poly.pdbx_strand_id
1 'polypeptide(L)'
;GGDRACWGCGKEGHMKRDCPGEKTPKGGKVTLAVSSACTTRGMADDGVWILDSGSSVHLVNDESLLRDTVDYVDSWSTANGGMLSVTKRGTVELRTVVDGSESRVDLTNVYYSKGVINNIISYGLLEEKGVYLTRRNKKSYVMRESDERRIFEVRRANGVLLVDTLGGCGKQERVNAVMAAVESGGISADAVTECTLLELQNRLG
;
A
#
# COMPACT_ATOMS: atom_id res chain seq x y z
N GLY A 1 -27.98 33.08 21.34
CA GLY A 1 -27.74 32.46 20.02
C GLY A 1 -26.29 32.08 19.99
N GLY A 2 -25.97 30.79 19.89
CA GLY A 2 -24.59 30.32 20.03
C GLY A 2 -23.77 30.64 18.78
N ASP A 3 -22.66 31.33 18.96
CA ASP A 3 -21.65 31.59 17.95
C ASP A 3 -21.08 30.25 17.47
N ARG A 4 -21.49 29.81 16.28
CA ARG A 4 -20.96 28.55 15.73
C ARG A 4 -19.54 28.78 15.25
N ALA A 5 -18.61 28.00 15.78
CA ALA A 5 -17.27 27.86 15.24
C ALA A 5 -17.30 27.49 13.74
N CYS A 6 -16.38 28.08 12.97
CA CYS A 6 -16.22 27.83 11.56
C CYS A 6 -15.94 26.35 11.29
N TRP A 7 -16.76 25.71 10.46
CA TRP A 7 -16.61 24.31 10.02
C TRP A 7 -15.35 24.04 9.16
N GLY A 8 -14.57 25.08 8.84
CA GLY A 8 -13.33 24.99 8.07
C GLY A 8 -12.08 24.96 8.96
N CYS A 9 -12.02 25.85 9.96
CA CYS A 9 -10.81 26.05 10.78
C CYS A 9 -11.05 25.97 12.29
N GLY A 10 -12.30 25.78 12.74
CA GLY A 10 -12.68 25.68 14.14
C GLY A 10 -12.71 27.01 14.91
N LYS A 11 -12.42 28.16 14.26
CA LYS A 11 -12.46 29.49 14.90
C LYS A 11 -13.85 30.13 14.79
N GLU A 12 -14.27 30.86 15.82
CA GLU A 12 -15.54 31.60 15.83
C GLU A 12 -15.43 32.94 15.08
N GLY A 13 -16.57 33.60 14.85
CA GLY A 13 -16.64 34.92 14.19
C GLY A 13 -16.73 34.90 12.65
N HIS A 14 -16.70 33.73 12.01
CA HIS A 14 -16.96 33.59 10.57
C HIS A 14 -17.52 32.21 10.22
N MET A 15 -18.22 32.11 9.09
CA MET A 15 -18.63 30.82 8.52
C MET A 15 -17.58 30.29 7.55
N LYS A 16 -17.64 28.97 7.24
CA LYS A 16 -16.71 28.29 6.32
C LYS A 16 -16.54 28.99 4.97
N ARG A 17 -17.56 29.71 4.50
CA ARG A 17 -17.52 30.47 3.24
C ARG A 17 -16.62 31.71 3.31
N ASP A 18 -16.47 32.28 4.50
CA ASP A 18 -15.78 33.55 4.74
C ASP A 18 -14.50 33.34 5.56
N CYS A 19 -13.96 32.11 5.54
CA CYS A 19 -12.76 31.73 6.29
C CYS A 19 -11.50 32.34 5.65
N PRO A 20 -10.73 33.17 6.39
CA PRO A 20 -9.53 33.84 5.86
C PRO A 20 -8.30 32.92 5.77
N GLY A 21 -8.40 31.67 6.24
CA GLY A 21 -7.34 30.67 6.09
C GLY A 21 -7.12 30.31 4.62
N GLU A 22 -5.86 30.09 4.25
CA GLU A 22 -5.43 29.78 2.88
C GLU A 22 -6.34 28.76 2.23
N LYS A 23 -6.77 29.05 0.99
CA LYS A 23 -7.43 28.08 0.12
C LYS A 23 -6.40 27.00 -0.22
N THR A 24 -6.14 26.08 0.70
CA THR A 24 -5.57 24.79 0.33
C THR A 24 -6.46 24.26 -0.78
N PRO A 25 -5.92 23.94 -1.97
CA PRO A 25 -6.72 23.35 -3.02
C PRO A 25 -7.42 22.17 -2.38
N LYS A 26 -8.76 22.14 -2.47
CA LYS A 26 -9.49 20.90 -2.19
C LYS A 26 -9.07 19.93 -3.27
N GLY A 27 -7.90 19.31 -3.11
CA GLY A 27 -7.54 18.10 -3.82
C GLY A 27 -8.67 17.14 -3.49
N GLY A 28 -9.55 16.93 -4.45
CA GLY A 28 -10.62 15.96 -4.30
C GLY A 28 -9.94 14.67 -3.87
N LYS A 29 -10.29 14.16 -2.70
CA LYS A 29 -9.85 12.84 -2.26
C LYS A 29 -10.29 11.91 -3.39
N VAL A 30 -9.34 11.40 -4.18
CA VAL A 30 -9.66 10.50 -5.29
C VAL A 30 -10.19 9.24 -4.63
N THR A 31 -11.51 9.20 -4.48
CA THR A 31 -12.19 8.13 -3.78
C THR A 31 -12.43 7.06 -4.82
N LEU A 32 -11.41 6.22 -5.01
CA LEU A 32 -11.59 4.92 -5.62
C LEU A 32 -12.65 4.19 -4.79
N ALA A 33 -13.49 3.38 -5.43
CA ALA A 33 -14.68 2.74 -4.84
C ALA A 33 -14.43 1.83 -3.61
N VAL A 34 -13.21 1.82 -3.07
CA VAL A 34 -12.63 0.81 -2.21
C VAL A 34 -12.14 1.36 -0.88
N SER A 35 -12.35 2.65 -0.57
CA SER A 35 -11.97 3.17 0.76
C SER A 35 -12.69 2.43 1.93
N SER A 36 -13.83 1.78 1.66
CA SER A 36 -14.61 1.01 2.64
C SER A 36 -14.26 -0.49 2.68
N ALA A 37 -13.69 -1.08 1.63
CA ALA A 37 -13.41 -2.51 1.59
C ALA A 37 -12.09 -2.86 2.30
N CYS A 38 -11.07 -2.00 2.17
CA CYS A 38 -9.79 -2.13 2.87
C CYS A 38 -9.89 -1.82 4.38
N THR A 39 -10.88 -1.03 4.80
CA THR A 39 -11.07 -0.63 6.20
C THR A 39 -11.78 -1.68 7.06
N THR A 40 -12.25 -2.79 6.47
CA THR A 40 -12.95 -3.86 7.21
C THR A 40 -12.07 -4.60 8.24
N ARG A 41 -10.74 -4.39 8.22
CA ARG A 41 -9.80 -4.91 9.22
C ARG A 41 -9.39 -3.92 10.32
N GLY A 42 -9.91 -2.69 10.33
CA GLY A 42 -9.62 -1.74 11.42
C GLY A 42 -8.18 -1.21 11.49
N MET A 43 -7.35 -1.49 10.48
CA MET A 43 -6.03 -0.88 10.31
C MET A 43 -5.89 -0.41 8.87
N ALA A 44 -5.25 0.74 8.65
CA ALA A 44 -4.69 1.07 7.36
C ALA A 44 -3.68 -0.04 7.05
N ASP A 45 -4.09 -1.01 6.24
CA ASP A 45 -3.25 -2.16 5.93
C ASP A 45 -2.27 -1.69 4.85
N ASP A 46 -1.10 -1.20 5.28
CA ASP A 46 0.00 -0.70 4.44
C ASP A 46 0.46 -1.76 3.40
N GLY A 47 0.04 -3.02 3.58
CA GLY A 47 0.29 -4.13 2.67
C GLY A 47 -0.78 -4.40 1.60
N VAL A 48 -1.94 -3.73 1.59
CA VAL A 48 -3.04 -4.08 0.66
C VAL A 48 -3.02 -3.25 -0.61
N TRP A 49 -2.93 -3.94 -1.75
CA TRP A 49 -2.96 -3.34 -3.09
C TRP A 49 -4.22 -3.75 -3.86
N ILE A 50 -4.76 -2.83 -4.64
CA ILE A 50 -5.87 -3.10 -5.55
C ILE A 50 -5.31 -3.59 -6.88
N LEU A 51 -5.75 -4.76 -7.35
CA LEU A 51 -5.49 -5.20 -8.71
C LEU A 51 -6.62 -4.67 -9.61
N ASP A 52 -6.33 -3.62 -10.38
CA ASP A 52 -7.33 -2.85 -11.12
C ASP A 52 -7.11 -2.96 -12.63
N SER A 53 -8.06 -3.58 -13.33
CA SER A 53 -8.10 -3.62 -14.79
C SER A 53 -8.53 -2.29 -15.41
N GLY A 54 -9.15 -1.40 -14.64
CA GLY A 54 -9.56 -0.06 -15.08
C GLY A 54 -8.46 0.99 -14.97
N SER A 55 -7.31 0.64 -14.39
CA SER A 55 -6.17 1.55 -14.30
C SER A 55 -5.19 1.35 -15.46
N SER A 56 -4.83 2.44 -16.14
CA SER A 56 -3.78 2.43 -17.16
C SER A 56 -2.36 2.52 -16.59
N VAL A 57 -2.22 2.73 -15.27
CA VAL A 57 -0.94 2.95 -14.59
C VAL A 57 -0.88 2.23 -13.24
N HIS A 58 0.34 1.99 -12.74
CA HIS A 58 0.55 1.63 -11.35
C HIS A 58 0.61 2.92 -10.50
N LEU A 59 -0.07 2.93 -9.36
CA LEU A 59 -0.12 4.09 -8.46
C LEU A 59 0.24 3.72 -7.03
N VAL A 60 0.99 4.60 -6.38
CA VAL A 60 1.28 4.52 -4.94
C VAL A 60 0.90 5.80 -4.22
N ASN A 61 0.44 5.65 -2.98
CA ASN A 61 0.08 6.73 -2.07
C ASN A 61 1.23 7.14 -1.13
N ASP A 62 2.28 6.33 -1.05
CA ASP A 62 3.50 6.57 -0.28
C ASP A 62 4.72 6.53 -1.21
N GLU A 63 5.46 7.63 -1.20
CA GLU A 63 6.69 7.80 -1.99
C GLU A 63 7.80 6.84 -1.52
N SER A 64 7.79 6.45 -0.24
CA SER A 64 8.82 5.58 0.35
C SER A 64 8.88 4.18 -0.29
N LEU A 65 7.80 3.78 -0.97
CA LEU A 65 7.69 2.52 -1.71
C LEU A 65 8.46 2.55 -3.03
N LEU A 66 8.77 3.75 -3.56
CA LEU A 66 9.48 3.90 -4.82
C LEU A 66 11.01 3.79 -4.63
N ARG A 67 11.64 3.12 -5.59
CA ARG A 67 13.08 3.09 -5.83
C ARG A 67 13.37 3.67 -7.21
N ASP A 68 14.62 4.07 -7.43
CA ASP A 68 15.08 4.66 -8.70
C ASP A 68 14.18 5.82 -9.17
N THR A 69 13.79 6.66 -8.21
CA THR A 69 12.80 7.72 -8.39
C THR A 69 13.30 8.83 -9.28
N VAL A 70 12.44 9.27 -10.19
CA VAL A 70 12.60 10.51 -10.96
C VAL A 70 11.44 11.45 -10.64
N ASP A 71 11.72 12.74 -10.59
CA ASP A 71 10.68 13.75 -10.51
C ASP A 71 9.86 13.73 -11.79
N TYR A 72 8.54 13.69 -11.64
CA TYR A 72 7.60 13.56 -12.75
C TYR A 72 6.32 14.31 -12.39
N VAL A 73 6.14 15.49 -12.98
CA VAL A 73 4.99 16.35 -12.68
C VAL A 73 3.98 16.24 -13.80
N ASP A 74 2.81 15.71 -13.50
CA ASP A 74 1.67 15.68 -14.40
C ASP A 74 0.36 15.77 -13.62
N SER A 75 -0.73 16.12 -14.29
CA SER A 75 -2.07 16.21 -13.70
C SER A 75 -3.07 15.49 -14.59
N TRP A 76 -3.61 14.39 -14.09
CA TRP A 76 -4.52 13.53 -14.84
C TRP A 76 -5.97 13.71 -14.39
N SER A 77 -6.90 13.68 -15.34
CA SER A 77 -8.32 13.59 -15.02
C SER A 77 -8.65 12.17 -14.56
N THR A 78 -9.30 12.06 -13.42
CA THR A 78 -9.79 10.78 -12.89
C THR A 78 -11.21 10.51 -13.37
N ALA A 79 -11.65 9.26 -13.27
CA ALA A 79 -12.99 8.84 -13.69
C ALA A 79 -14.14 9.58 -12.98
N ASN A 80 -13.90 10.18 -11.81
CA ASN A 80 -14.91 10.96 -11.08
C ASN A 80 -14.87 12.47 -11.40
N GLY A 81 -14.09 12.88 -12.40
CA GLY A 81 -13.91 14.29 -12.77
C GLY A 81 -12.96 15.06 -11.86
N GLY A 82 -12.39 14.43 -10.83
CA GLY A 82 -11.32 14.99 -10.01
C GLY A 82 -9.98 15.01 -10.76
N MET A 83 -9.07 15.85 -10.30
CA MET A 83 -7.71 15.93 -10.82
C MET A 83 -6.74 15.18 -9.90
N LEU A 84 -5.94 14.28 -10.45
CA LEU A 84 -4.90 13.54 -9.76
C LEU A 84 -3.54 14.14 -10.15
N SER A 85 -2.88 14.79 -9.18
CA SER A 85 -1.53 15.30 -9.38
C SER A 85 -0.51 14.21 -9.07
N VAL A 86 0.30 13.85 -10.06
CA VAL A 86 1.43 12.93 -9.91
C VAL A 86 2.70 13.75 -9.81
N THR A 87 3.59 13.37 -8.91
CA THR A 87 4.82 14.15 -8.65
C THR A 87 6.11 13.36 -8.87
N LYS A 88 6.05 12.02 -8.87
CA LYS A 88 7.21 11.15 -9.06
C LYS A 88 6.86 9.88 -9.81
N ARG A 89 7.87 9.30 -10.44
CA ARG A 89 7.82 7.98 -11.09
C ARG A 89 9.02 7.15 -10.66
N GLY A 90 8.84 5.85 -10.49
CA GLY A 90 9.92 4.94 -10.14
C GLY A 90 9.54 3.47 -10.32
N THR A 91 10.22 2.62 -9.55
CA THR A 91 10.00 1.17 -9.49
C THR A 91 9.60 0.77 -8.07
N VAL A 92 8.65 -0.16 -7.92
CA VAL A 92 8.27 -0.74 -6.63
C VAL A 92 8.57 -2.23 -6.63
N GLU A 93 9.25 -2.70 -5.59
CA GLU A 93 9.38 -4.14 -5.32
C GLU A 93 8.25 -4.60 -4.42
N LEU A 94 7.32 -5.37 -4.99
CA LEU A 94 6.29 -6.04 -4.22
C LEU A 94 6.84 -7.37 -3.71
N ARG A 95 6.70 -7.57 -2.39
CA ARG A 95 6.96 -8.84 -1.73
C ARG A 95 5.64 -9.42 -1.29
N THR A 96 5.39 -10.69 -1.56
CA THR A 96 4.16 -11.37 -1.13
C THR A 96 4.49 -12.81 -0.75
N VAL A 97 3.58 -13.48 -0.06
CA VAL A 97 3.70 -14.92 0.23
C VAL A 97 2.64 -15.66 -0.56
N VAL A 98 3.07 -16.58 -1.42
CA VAL A 98 2.19 -17.43 -2.21
C VAL A 98 2.55 -18.89 -1.95
N ASP A 99 1.57 -19.67 -1.53
CA ASP A 99 1.74 -21.08 -1.15
C ASP A 99 2.89 -21.32 -0.14
N GLY A 100 3.06 -20.38 0.80
CA GLY A 100 4.09 -20.44 1.84
C GLY A 100 5.50 -20.00 1.40
N SER A 101 5.67 -19.56 0.15
CA SER A 101 6.95 -19.08 -0.38
C SER A 101 6.90 -17.59 -0.70
N GLU A 102 7.98 -16.87 -0.39
CA GLU A 102 8.10 -15.45 -0.74
C GLU A 102 8.24 -15.29 -2.26
N SER A 103 7.41 -14.43 -2.83
CA SER A 103 7.46 -14.01 -4.22
C SER A 103 7.81 -12.52 -4.28
N ARG A 104 8.73 -12.16 -5.18
CA ARG A 104 9.20 -10.79 -5.39
C ARG A 104 8.96 -10.38 -6.82
N VAL A 105 8.34 -9.21 -7.01
CA VAL A 105 8.06 -8.65 -8.33
C VAL A 105 8.33 -7.16 -8.36
N ASP A 106 9.13 -6.75 -9.33
CA ASP A 106 9.35 -5.34 -9.63
C ASP A 106 8.26 -4.82 -10.58
N LEU A 107 7.48 -3.87 -10.09
CA LEU A 107 6.62 -3.03 -10.91
C LEU A 107 7.42 -1.82 -11.35
N THR A 108 7.63 -1.69 -12.66
CA THR A 108 8.26 -0.52 -13.26
C THR A 108 7.20 0.51 -13.67
N ASN A 109 7.59 1.77 -13.84
CA ASN A 109 6.70 2.87 -14.24
C ASN A 109 5.55 3.08 -13.24
N VAL A 110 5.87 3.06 -11.95
CA VAL A 110 4.93 3.32 -10.87
C VAL A 110 4.94 4.79 -10.54
N TYR A 111 3.75 5.38 -10.45
CA TYR A 111 3.57 6.80 -10.23
C TYR A 111 3.14 7.08 -8.79
N TYR A 112 3.74 8.08 -8.17
CA TYR A 112 3.35 8.50 -6.83
C TYR A 112 2.38 9.68 -6.90
N SER A 113 1.30 9.55 -6.15
CA SER A 113 0.39 10.65 -5.87
C SER A 113 -0.18 10.56 -4.47
N LYS A 114 0.06 11.62 -3.69
CA LYS A 114 -0.50 11.80 -2.34
C LYS A 114 -2.04 11.80 -2.31
N GLY A 115 -2.70 12.03 -3.45
CA GLY A 115 -4.16 12.12 -3.56
C GLY A 115 -4.88 10.76 -3.63
N VAL A 116 -4.14 9.66 -3.83
CA VAL A 116 -4.72 8.31 -3.94
C VAL A 116 -4.83 7.68 -2.56
N ILE A 117 -5.95 6.99 -2.30
CA ILE A 117 -6.21 6.37 -0.99
C ILE A 117 -5.48 5.02 -0.87
N ASN A 118 -5.47 4.22 -1.93
CA ASN A 118 -4.93 2.86 -1.94
C ASN A 118 -3.93 2.72 -3.08
N ASN A 119 -2.93 1.86 -2.88
CA ASN A 119 -2.01 1.51 -3.95
C ASN A 119 -2.72 0.67 -5.02
N ILE A 120 -2.39 0.91 -6.29
CA ILE A 120 -3.01 0.25 -7.44
C ILE A 120 -1.95 -0.44 -8.28
N ILE A 121 -2.23 -1.70 -8.60
CA ILE A 121 -1.55 -2.46 -9.64
C ILE A 121 -2.47 -2.45 -10.87
N SER A 122 -2.03 -1.84 -11.98
CA SER A 122 -2.71 -2.01 -13.26
C SER A 122 -2.60 -3.48 -13.69
N TYR A 123 -3.74 -4.15 -13.81
CA TYR A 123 -3.77 -5.52 -14.34
C TYR A 123 -3.40 -5.54 -15.82
N GLY A 124 -3.84 -4.55 -16.61
CA GLY A 124 -3.52 -4.48 -18.04
C GLY A 124 -2.01 -4.43 -18.31
N LEU A 125 -1.27 -3.63 -17.53
CA LEU A 125 0.19 -3.57 -17.65
C LEU A 125 0.89 -4.87 -17.23
N LEU A 126 0.28 -5.66 -16.34
CA LEU A 126 0.78 -7.00 -16.03
C LEU A 126 0.49 -7.97 -17.19
N GLU A 127 -0.73 -7.93 -17.73
CA GLU A 127 -1.15 -8.78 -18.85
C GLU A 127 -0.28 -8.59 -20.09
N GLU A 128 0.10 -7.35 -20.42
CA GLU A 128 1.07 -7.04 -21.48
C GLU A 128 2.45 -7.68 -21.25
N LYS A 129 2.81 -7.97 -20.00
CA LYS A 129 4.07 -8.65 -19.62
C LYS A 129 3.91 -10.17 -19.54
N GLY A 130 2.84 -10.74 -20.06
CA GLY A 130 2.56 -12.19 -20.04
C GLY A 130 2.18 -12.68 -18.65
N VAL A 131 1.41 -11.88 -17.90
CA VAL A 131 0.93 -12.22 -16.56
C VAL A 131 -0.58 -12.19 -16.52
N TYR A 132 -1.23 -13.30 -16.13
CA TYR A 132 -2.68 -13.43 -16.23
C TYR A 132 -3.33 -13.89 -14.92
N LEU A 133 -4.60 -13.53 -14.74
CA LEU A 133 -5.42 -13.98 -13.61
C LEU A 133 -5.98 -15.38 -13.87
N THR A 134 -5.75 -16.31 -12.93
CA THR A 134 -6.34 -17.65 -12.97
C THR A 134 -7.09 -17.98 -11.68
N ARG A 135 -8.02 -18.93 -11.74
CA ARG A 135 -8.71 -19.47 -10.56
C ARG A 135 -8.50 -20.97 -10.49
N ARG A 136 -7.91 -21.45 -9.39
CA ARG A 136 -7.68 -22.89 -9.11
C ARG A 136 -8.10 -23.19 -7.68
N ASN A 137 -8.78 -24.31 -7.46
CA ASN A 137 -9.19 -24.77 -6.12
C ASN A 137 -9.89 -23.68 -5.27
N LYS A 138 -10.82 -22.93 -5.88
CA LYS A 138 -11.55 -21.80 -5.29
C LYS A 138 -10.69 -20.58 -4.87
N LYS A 139 -9.37 -20.61 -5.09
CA LYS A 139 -8.46 -19.49 -4.94
C LYS A 139 -8.17 -18.82 -6.28
N SER A 140 -7.86 -17.53 -6.26
CA SER A 140 -7.45 -16.77 -7.43
C SER A 140 -5.98 -16.40 -7.31
N TYR A 141 -5.26 -16.46 -8.42
CA TYR A 141 -3.83 -16.18 -8.49
C TYR A 141 -3.52 -15.36 -9.72
N VAL A 142 -2.53 -14.48 -9.60
CA VAL A 142 -1.85 -13.91 -10.76
C VAL A 142 -0.67 -14.81 -11.09
N MET A 143 -0.57 -15.31 -12.32
CA MET A 143 0.51 -16.20 -12.75
C MET A 143 1.29 -15.60 -13.90
N ARG A 144 2.60 -15.83 -13.93
CA ARG A 144 3.46 -15.51 -15.06
C ARG A 144 3.44 -16.65 -16.06
N GLU A 145 3.24 -16.34 -17.33
CA GLU A 145 3.17 -17.33 -18.41
C GLU A 145 4.52 -18.02 -18.67
N SER A 146 5.62 -17.26 -18.59
CA SER A 146 6.95 -17.77 -18.96
C SER A 146 7.46 -18.95 -18.13
N ASP A 147 7.09 -19.03 -16.86
CA ASP A 147 7.58 -20.03 -15.90
C ASP A 147 6.44 -20.67 -15.07
N GLU A 148 5.19 -20.39 -15.44
CA GLU A 148 3.97 -20.78 -14.71
C GLU A 148 3.97 -20.42 -13.21
N ARG A 149 4.82 -19.46 -12.81
CA ARG A 149 4.97 -19.11 -11.40
C ARG A 149 3.78 -18.28 -10.93
N ARG A 150 3.25 -18.64 -9.77
CA ARG A 150 2.27 -17.82 -9.06
C ARG A 150 2.95 -16.62 -8.45
N ILE A 151 2.56 -15.44 -8.92
CA ILE A 151 3.11 -14.16 -8.48
C ILE A 151 2.39 -13.67 -7.22
N PHE A 152 1.05 -13.62 -7.25
CA PHE A 152 0.21 -13.12 -6.17
C PHE A 152 -0.94 -14.11 -5.89
N GLU A 153 -1.31 -14.28 -4.61
CA GLU A 153 -2.66 -14.74 -4.26
C GLU A 153 -3.60 -13.54 -4.28
N VAL A 154 -4.73 -13.68 -4.98
CA VAL A 154 -5.72 -12.62 -5.16
C VAL A 154 -6.96 -12.93 -4.35
N ARG A 155 -7.31 -12.02 -3.44
CA ARG A 155 -8.56 -12.08 -2.68
C ARG A 155 -9.61 -11.21 -3.35
N ARG A 156 -10.88 -11.63 -3.27
CA ARG A 156 -12.01 -10.81 -3.71
C ARG A 156 -12.80 -10.33 -2.51
N ALA A 157 -12.97 -9.02 -2.37
CA ALA A 157 -13.78 -8.41 -1.32
C ALA A 157 -14.60 -7.26 -1.91
N ASN A 158 -15.91 -7.22 -1.63
CA ASN A 158 -16.81 -6.16 -2.10
C ASN A 158 -16.73 -5.89 -3.61
N GLY A 159 -16.55 -6.95 -4.42
CA GLY A 159 -16.44 -6.85 -5.87
C GLY A 159 -15.04 -6.54 -6.41
N VAL A 160 -14.06 -6.22 -5.55
CA VAL A 160 -12.71 -5.79 -5.94
C VAL A 160 -11.67 -6.88 -5.71
N LEU A 161 -10.65 -6.91 -6.56
CA LEU A 161 -9.49 -7.79 -6.47
C LEU A 161 -8.39 -7.13 -5.62
N LEU A 162 -7.93 -7.84 -4.60
CA LEU A 162 -6.95 -7.38 -3.63
C LEU A 162 -5.75 -8.32 -3.60
N VAL A 163 -4.56 -7.73 -3.44
CA VAL A 163 -3.30 -8.43 -3.27
C VAL A 163 -2.69 -8.01 -1.94
N ASP A 164 -2.32 -8.99 -1.13
CA ASP A 164 -1.57 -8.75 0.10
C ASP A 164 -0.08 -8.78 -0.18
N THR A 165 0.59 -7.72 0.24
CA THR A 165 2.03 -7.54 0.15
C THR A 165 2.60 -7.42 1.54
N LEU A 166 3.81 -7.93 1.72
CA LEU A 166 4.61 -7.75 2.92
C LEU A 166 5.13 -6.31 2.86
N GLY A 167 4.70 -5.47 3.81
CA GLY A 167 4.85 -4.02 3.78
C GLY A 167 6.27 -3.55 3.46
N GLY A 168 6.36 -2.54 2.59
CA GLY A 168 7.58 -1.81 2.30
C GLY A 168 7.93 -0.84 3.43
N CYS A 169 8.66 -1.33 4.43
CA CYS A 169 9.41 -0.60 5.47
C CYS A 169 8.67 0.45 6.33
N GLY A 170 8.23 0.02 7.51
CA GLY A 170 7.82 0.90 8.61
C GLY A 170 7.84 0.24 9.99
N LYS A 171 8.98 -0.29 10.44
CA LYS A 171 9.39 -0.60 11.83
C LYS A 171 8.48 -1.38 12.82
N GLN A 172 7.20 -1.64 12.58
CA GLN A 172 6.33 -2.28 13.59
C GLN A 172 6.24 -3.81 13.46
N GLU A 173 6.33 -4.35 12.24
CA GLU A 173 6.22 -5.80 12.02
C GLU A 173 7.41 -6.60 12.55
N ARG A 174 8.61 -6.00 12.57
CA ARG A 174 9.79 -6.65 13.18
C ARG A 174 9.67 -6.73 14.69
N VAL A 175 9.02 -5.77 15.33
CA VAL A 175 8.82 -5.80 16.79
C VAL A 175 7.79 -6.87 17.15
N ASN A 176 6.68 -6.97 16.42
CA ASN A 176 5.66 -7.99 16.70
C ASN A 176 6.13 -9.42 16.39
N ALA A 177 6.90 -9.63 15.31
CA ALA A 177 7.47 -10.93 15.00
C ALA A 177 8.55 -11.36 16.01
N VAL A 178 9.37 -10.42 16.49
CA VAL A 178 10.38 -10.68 17.53
C VAL A 178 9.71 -10.93 18.89
N MET A 179 8.67 -10.18 19.26
CA MET A 179 7.93 -10.38 20.52
C MET A 179 7.17 -11.70 20.54
N ALA A 180 6.52 -12.08 19.43
CA ALA A 180 5.84 -13.38 19.31
C ALA A 180 6.81 -14.57 19.37
N ALA A 181 8.04 -14.40 18.85
CA ALA A 181 9.10 -15.41 18.96
C ALA A 181 9.67 -15.51 20.39
N VAL A 182 9.72 -14.40 21.15
CA VAL A 182 10.16 -14.39 22.56
C VAL A 182 9.10 -15.00 23.48
N GLU A 183 7.81 -14.72 23.25
CA GLU A 183 6.71 -15.28 24.05
C GLU A 183 6.51 -16.78 23.85
N SER A 184 6.79 -17.30 22.65
CA SER A 184 6.78 -18.75 22.37
C SER A 184 8.02 -19.49 22.87
N GLY A 185 9.08 -18.76 23.25
CA GLY A 185 10.32 -19.31 23.79
C GLY A 185 10.41 -19.32 25.32
N GLY A 186 9.44 -18.73 26.04
CA GLY A 186 9.38 -18.78 27.50
C GLY A 186 10.52 -18.05 28.24
N ILE A 187 11.04 -16.95 27.70
CA ILE A 187 12.10 -16.16 28.36
C ILE A 187 11.49 -14.85 28.88
N SER A 188 11.48 -14.68 30.20
CA SER A 188 11.06 -13.46 30.90
C SER A 188 11.90 -12.25 30.50
N ALA A 189 11.26 -11.09 30.39
CA ALA A 189 11.80 -9.82 29.86
C ALA A 189 12.84 -9.10 30.75
N ASP A 190 13.41 -9.76 31.76
CA ASP A 190 14.33 -9.14 32.74
C ASP A 190 15.76 -9.74 32.70
N ALA A 191 16.33 -9.92 31.50
CA ALA A 191 17.77 -10.17 31.35
C ALA A 191 18.25 -9.79 29.94
N VAL A 192 18.17 -8.50 29.60
CA VAL A 192 18.96 -7.96 28.47
C VAL A 192 20.40 -7.77 28.96
N THR A 193 21.23 -8.79 28.75
CA THR A 193 22.69 -8.67 28.86
C THR A 193 23.34 -9.32 27.65
N GLU A 194 23.78 -8.46 26.73
CA GLU A 194 25.00 -8.48 25.89
C GLU A 194 25.75 -9.80 25.56
N CYS A 195 25.12 -10.98 25.51
CA CYS A 195 25.84 -12.23 25.21
C CYS A 195 25.36 -13.01 23.97
N THR A 196 24.20 -12.72 23.38
CA THR A 196 23.65 -13.54 22.28
C THR A 196 24.25 -13.28 20.90
N LEU A 197 24.93 -12.14 20.69
CA LEU A 197 25.53 -11.82 19.39
C LEU A 197 26.86 -12.57 19.16
N LEU A 198 27.64 -12.78 20.22
CA LEU A 198 28.90 -13.54 20.17
C LEU A 198 28.67 -15.04 19.94
N GLU A 199 27.58 -15.62 20.48
CA GLU A 199 27.27 -17.04 20.29
C GLU A 199 26.74 -17.36 18.88
N LEU A 200 26.09 -16.42 18.21
CA LEU A 200 25.62 -16.57 16.84
C LEU A 200 26.77 -16.53 15.81
N GLN A 201 27.83 -15.75 16.10
CA GLN A 201 28.97 -15.61 15.19
C GLN A 201 29.90 -16.85 15.21
N ASN A 202 29.94 -17.59 16.31
CA ASN A 202 30.74 -18.82 16.43
C ASN A 202 30.07 -20.08 15.86
N ARG A 203 28.79 -20.02 15.48
CA ARG A 203 28.04 -21.17 14.90
C ARG A 203 27.94 -21.15 13.38
N LEU A 204 28.40 -20.07 12.74
CA LEU A 204 28.45 -19.93 11.28
C LEU A 204 29.89 -19.97 10.72
N GLY A 205 30.83 -20.44 11.54
CA GLY A 205 32.13 -20.93 11.08
C GLY A 205 32.04 -22.38 10.65
#